data_AF-A0A1F5CUP5-F1
#
_entry.id   AF-A0A1F5CUP5-F1
#
_cell.length_a   1.000
_cell.length_b   1.000
_cell.length_c   1.000
_cell.angle_alpha   90.00
_cell.angle_beta   90.00
_cell.angle_gamma   90.00
#
_symmetry.space_group_name_H-M   'P 1'
#
loop_
_entity.id
_entity.type
_entity.pdbx_description
1 polymer ?
#
loop_
_entity_poly.entity_id
_entity_poly.type
_entity_poly.pdbx_seq_one_letter_code
_entity_poly.pdbx_strand_id
1 'polypeptide(L)'
;MEKNEAKRLFPNLLKEIECEEQTVAIGSVRSNTKSGEEYALGEPLDVISYLRKCEKEEEALEIIGYFEKQGKISSEYAKNLRIQLLQQGLRSFGKKD
;
A
#
# COMPACT_ATOMS: atom_id res chain seq x y z
N MET A 1 -14.71 -34.29 11.47
CA MET A 1 -15.63 -34.64 10.38
C MET A 1 -15.15 -35.95 9.79
N GLU A 2 -16.00 -36.98 9.72
CA GLU A 2 -15.61 -38.26 9.11
C GLU A 2 -15.54 -38.14 7.58
N LYS A 3 -14.62 -38.87 6.95
CA LYS A 3 -14.36 -38.81 5.49
C LYS A 3 -15.62 -39.08 4.65
N ASN A 4 -16.51 -39.92 5.17
CA ASN A 4 -17.79 -40.26 4.54
C ASN A 4 -18.78 -39.08 4.53
N GLU A 5 -18.76 -38.26 5.58
CA GLU A 5 -19.63 -37.10 5.71
C GLU A 5 -19.18 -35.97 4.78
N ALA A 6 -17.87 -35.74 4.69
CA ALA A 6 -17.28 -34.80 3.73
C ALA A 6 -17.57 -35.19 2.28
N LYS A 7 -17.56 -36.50 1.95
CA LYS A 7 -17.89 -37.00 0.61
C LYS A 7 -19.35 -36.76 0.22
N ARG A 8 -20.25 -36.78 1.20
CA ARG A 8 -21.67 -36.46 0.98
C ARG A 8 -21.90 -34.96 0.79
N LEU A 9 -21.20 -34.13 1.55
CA LEU A 9 -21.41 -32.69 1.60
C LEU A 9 -20.64 -31.93 0.51
N PHE A 10 -19.43 -32.35 0.16
CA PHE A 10 -18.53 -31.66 -0.77
C PHE A 10 -17.90 -32.62 -1.79
N PRO A 11 -18.71 -33.35 -2.58
CA PRO A 11 -18.22 -34.39 -3.49
C PRO A 11 -17.22 -33.86 -4.53
N ASN A 12 -17.45 -32.66 -5.06
CA ASN A 12 -16.59 -32.04 -6.07
C ASN A 12 -15.27 -31.53 -5.48
N LEU A 13 -15.30 -30.94 -4.27
CA LEU A 13 -14.09 -30.46 -3.61
C LEU A 13 -13.12 -31.62 -3.29
N LEU A 14 -13.66 -32.76 -2.85
CA LEU A 14 -12.84 -33.97 -2.66
C LEU A 14 -12.26 -34.47 -3.97
N LYS A 15 -13.03 -34.43 -5.06
CA LYS A 15 -12.54 -34.79 -6.39
C LYS A 15 -11.42 -33.85 -6.85
N GLU A 16 -11.56 -32.54 -6.63
CA GLU A 16 -10.54 -31.55 -6.97
C GLU A 16 -9.24 -31.79 -6.19
N ILE A 17 -9.34 -32.08 -4.89
CA ILE A 17 -8.18 -32.40 -4.04
C ILE A 17 -7.52 -33.73 -4.46
N GLU A 18 -8.31 -34.78 -4.75
CA GLU A 18 -7.79 -36.11 -5.11
C GLU A 18 -7.24 -36.18 -6.53
N CYS A 19 -7.82 -35.44 -7.48
CA CYS A 19 -7.39 -35.41 -8.88
C CYS A 19 -6.36 -34.31 -9.18
N GLU A 20 -6.02 -33.47 -8.20
CA GLU A 20 -5.14 -32.28 -8.36
C GLU A 20 -5.57 -31.35 -9.51
N GLU A 21 -6.83 -31.43 -9.93
CA GLU A 21 -7.42 -30.59 -10.96
C GLU A 21 -7.64 -29.18 -10.41
N GLN A 22 -7.39 -28.15 -11.22
CA GLN A 22 -7.59 -26.74 -10.86
C GLN A 22 -6.73 -26.26 -9.66
N THR A 23 -5.56 -26.86 -9.46
CA THR A 23 -4.62 -26.42 -8.42
C THR A 23 -3.84 -25.17 -8.84
N VAL A 24 -3.59 -24.27 -7.88
CA VAL A 24 -2.70 -23.11 -8.05
C VAL A 24 -1.50 -23.30 -7.12
N ALA A 25 -0.30 -23.32 -7.69
CA ALA A 25 0.93 -23.45 -6.92
C ALA A 25 1.13 -22.21 -6.03
N ILE A 26 1.17 -22.42 -4.72
CA ILE A 26 1.55 -21.36 -3.78
C ILE A 26 3.08 -21.26 -3.77
N GLY A 27 3.62 -20.28 -4.49
CA GLY A 27 5.07 -20.10 -4.60
C GLY A 27 5.75 -19.60 -3.32
N SER A 28 5.00 -19.00 -2.38
CA SER A 28 5.52 -18.61 -1.07
C SER A 28 4.39 -18.35 -0.07
N VAL A 29 4.66 -18.58 1.21
CA VAL A 29 3.78 -18.21 2.33
C VAL A 29 4.47 -17.12 3.14
N ARG A 30 3.83 -15.96 3.29
CA ARG A 30 4.35 -14.87 4.13
C ARG A 30 3.90 -15.11 5.57
N SER A 31 4.82 -15.50 6.43
CA SER A 31 4.53 -15.77 7.84
C SER A 31 4.38 -14.51 8.71
N ASN A 32 4.82 -13.35 8.20
CA ASN A 32 4.73 -12.07 8.90
C ASN A 32 3.60 -11.20 8.31
N THR A 33 2.53 -11.04 9.08
CA THR A 33 1.33 -10.28 8.71
C THR A 33 1.63 -8.82 8.40
N LYS A 34 2.46 -8.14 9.20
CA LYS A 34 2.81 -6.73 8.95
C LYS A 34 3.47 -6.51 7.59
N SER A 35 4.43 -7.36 7.23
CA SER A 35 5.10 -7.27 5.93
C SER A 35 4.18 -7.65 4.76
N GLY A 36 3.20 -8.52 5.01
CA GLY A 36 2.17 -8.86 4.02
C GLY A 36 1.22 -7.68 3.76
N GLU A 37 0.84 -6.97 4.82
CA GLU A 37 -0.01 -5.78 4.77
C GLU A 37 0.69 -4.60 4.09
N GLU A 38 1.94 -4.28 4.47
CA GLU A 38 2.73 -3.23 3.82
C GLU A 38 2.88 -3.48 2.31
N TYR A 39 3.17 -4.73 1.92
CA TYR A 39 3.31 -5.07 0.51
C TYR A 39 1.98 -4.98 -0.26
N ALA A 40 0.86 -5.38 0.36
CA ALA A 40 -0.46 -5.29 -0.24
C ALA A 40 -0.96 -3.84 -0.39
N LEU A 41 -0.51 -2.94 0.49
CA LEU A 41 -0.77 -1.49 0.42
C LEU A 41 0.06 -0.78 -0.67
N GLY A 42 1.02 -1.48 -1.29
CA GLY A 42 1.97 -0.94 -2.27
C GLY A 42 3.18 -0.30 -1.60
N GLU A 43 4.14 0.19 -2.40
CA GLU A 43 5.26 0.92 -1.82
C GLU A 43 4.77 2.13 -1.03
N PRO A 44 5.28 2.36 0.19
CA PRO A 44 4.87 3.48 1.01
C PRO A 44 5.13 4.77 0.24
N LEU A 45 4.06 5.47 -0.13
CA LEU A 45 4.15 6.75 -0.82
C LEU A 45 4.88 7.75 0.08
N ASP A 46 6.05 8.19 -0.36
CA ASP A 46 6.79 9.30 0.26
C ASP A 46 6.00 10.61 0.16
N VAL A 47 6.30 11.58 1.02
CA VAL A 47 5.66 12.90 1.04
C VAL A 47 5.68 13.56 -0.34
N ILE A 48 6.78 13.39 -1.10
CA ILE A 48 6.92 13.91 -2.47
C ILE A 48 5.89 13.30 -3.43
N SER A 49 5.55 12.02 -3.27
CA SER A 49 4.55 11.34 -4.11
C SER A 49 3.14 11.87 -3.84
N TYR A 50 2.84 12.30 -2.61
CA TYR A 50 1.59 13.00 -2.32
C TYR A 50 1.60 14.43 -2.88
N LEU A 51 2.71 15.15 -2.76
CA LEU A 51 2.86 16.51 -3.28
C LEU A 51 2.70 16.58 -4.80
N ARG A 52 3.21 15.60 -5.55
CA ARG A 52 3.04 15.51 -7.01
C ARG A 52 1.59 15.34 -7.46
N LYS A 53 0.73 14.80 -6.60
CA LYS A 53 -0.70 14.56 -6.88
C LYS A 53 -1.59 15.77 -6.56
N CYS A 54 -1.10 16.71 -5.75
CA CYS A 54 -1.85 17.90 -5.36
C CYS A 54 -2.14 18.79 -6.58
N GLU A 55 -3.31 19.42 -6.58
CA GLU A 55 -3.68 20.39 -7.60
C GLU A 55 -3.53 21.84 -7.11
N LYS A 56 -3.61 22.02 -5.79
CA LYS A 56 -3.54 23.32 -5.12
C LYS A 56 -2.46 23.37 -4.06
N GLU A 57 -1.93 24.57 -3.83
CA GLU A 57 -0.84 24.77 -2.85
C GLU A 57 -1.32 24.55 -1.42
N GLU A 58 -2.58 24.86 -1.13
CA GLU A 58 -3.18 24.62 0.19
C GLU A 58 -3.20 23.13 0.54
N GLU A 59 -3.54 22.27 -0.43
CA GLU A 59 -3.52 20.80 -0.28
C GLU A 59 -2.10 20.31 0.05
N ALA A 60 -1.10 20.85 -0.64
CA ALA A 60 0.30 20.51 -0.38
C ALA A 60 0.75 20.93 1.03
N LEU A 61 0.32 22.10 1.52
CA LEU A 61 0.60 22.54 2.88
C LEU A 61 -0.03 21.64 3.94
N GLU A 62 -1.26 21.18 3.70
CA GLU A 62 -1.94 20.21 4.57
C GLU A 62 -1.20 18.87 4.62
N ILE A 63 -0.79 18.35 3.46
CA ILE A 63 0.02 17.12 3.35
C ILE A 63 1.32 17.26 4.14
N ILE A 64 2.08 18.35 3.95
CA ILE A 64 3.33 18.59 4.68
C ILE A 64 3.06 18.65 6.19
N GLY A 65 2.02 19.37 6.61
CA GLY A 65 1.63 19.47 8.02
C GLY A 65 1.21 18.14 8.63
N TYR A 66 0.49 17.31 7.88
CA TYR A 66 0.12 15.96 8.32
C TYR A 66 1.35 15.07 8.51
N PHE A 67 2.26 15.03 7.53
CA PHE A 67 3.47 14.22 7.62
C PHE A 67 4.39 14.66 8.77
N GLU A 68 4.50 15.97 9.03
CA GLU A 68 5.25 16.51 10.17
C GLU A 68 4.60 16.13 11.50
N LYS A 69 3.28 16.32 11.65
CA LYS A 69 2.54 15.95 12.88
C LYS A 69 2.60 14.46 13.20
N GLN A 70 2.62 13.61 12.18
CA GLN A 70 2.74 12.17 12.32
C GLN A 70 4.20 11.71 12.55
N GLY A 71 5.17 12.63 12.57
CA GLY A 71 6.60 12.29 12.73
C GLY A 71 7.20 11.54 11.54
N LYS A 72 6.54 11.56 10.38
CA LYS A 72 7.02 10.90 9.15
C LYS A 72 8.15 11.68 8.48
N ILE A 73 8.21 13.00 8.72
CA ILE A 73 9.29 13.88 8.28
C ILE A 73 9.76 14.76 9.44
N SER A 74 11.02 15.17 9.41
CA SER A 74 11.54 16.13 10.39
C SER A 74 10.95 17.53 10.16
N SER A 75 10.91 18.34 11.21
CA SER A 75 10.43 19.72 11.11
C SER A 75 11.29 20.57 10.16
N GLU A 76 12.60 20.32 10.13
CA GLU A 76 13.52 20.96 9.19
C GLU A 76 13.20 20.60 7.74
N TYR A 77 12.93 19.32 7.46
CA TYR A 77 12.54 18.89 6.13
C TYR A 77 11.18 19.45 5.72
N ALA A 78 10.19 19.45 6.63
CA ALA A 78 8.89 20.08 6.39
C ALA A 78 9.00 21.57 6.09
N LYS A 79 9.89 22.29 6.78
CA LYS A 79 10.18 23.71 6.52
C LYS A 79 10.78 23.92 5.12
N ASN A 80 11.72 23.07 4.71
CA ASN A 80 12.31 23.14 3.37
C ASN A 80 11.27 22.89 2.27
N LEU A 81 10.37 21.92 2.46
CA LEU A 81 9.27 21.66 1.53
C LEU A 81 8.32 22.86 1.39
N ARG A 82 7.99 23.54 2.49
CA ARG A 82 7.17 24.76 2.46
C ARG A 82 7.86 25.90 1.72
N ILE A 83 9.16 26.09 1.94
CA ILE A 83 9.96 27.11 1.23
C ILE A 83 9.98 26.80 -0.27
N GLN A 84 10.24 25.54 -0.65
CA GLN A 84 10.24 25.11 -2.04
C GLN A 84 8.88 25.33 -2.70
N LEU A 85 7.79 24.95 -2.03
CA LEU A 85 6.42 25.18 -2.51
C LEU A 85 6.16 26.67 -2.76
N LEU A 86 6.53 27.54 -1.80
CA LEU A 86 6.33 28.97 -1.92
C LEU A 86 7.16 29.61 -3.05
N GLN A 87 8.39 29.13 -3.27
CA GLN A 87 9.32 29.73 -4.24
C GLN A 87 9.12 29.21 -5.66
N GLN A 88 8.77 27.93 -5.81
CA GLN A 88 8.82 27.23 -7.10
C GLN A 88 7.48 26.59 -7.49
N GLY A 89 6.49 26.58 -6.59
CA GLY A 89 5.18 25.99 -6.82
C GLY A 89 5.18 24.46 -6.84
N LEU A 90 4.01 23.87 -7.05
CA LEU A 90 3.78 22.41 -7.02
C LEU A 90 4.62 21.63 -8.05
N ARG A 91 4.92 22.23 -9.20
CA ARG A 91 5.68 21.55 -10.28
C ARG A 91 7.16 21.33 -9.96
N SER A 92 7.66 21.98 -8.90
CA SER A 92 9.02 21.77 -8.41
C SER A 92 9.24 20.37 -7.82
N PHE A 93 8.18 19.71 -7.36
CA PHE A 93 8.26 18.36 -6.78
C PHE A 93 8.30 17.24 -7.84
N GLY A 94 8.27 17.60 -9.13
CA GLY A 94 8.35 16.68 -10.26
C GLY A 94 7.15 16.76 -11.19
N LYS A 95 7.12 15.86 -12.19
CA LYS A 95 5.98 15.71 -13.08
C LYS A 95 4.77 15.18 -12.30
N LYS A 96 3.56 15.56 -12.72
CA LYS A 96 2.33 14.95 -12.19
C LYS A 96 2.38 13.47 -12.56
N ASP A 97 2.20 12.61 -11.56
CA ASP A 97 1.93 11.19 -11.77
C ASP A 97 0.53 10.99 -12.39
#